data_AF-A0A1G2LX51-F1
#
_entry.id   AF-A0A1G2LX51-F1
#
_cell.length_a   1.000
_cell.length_b   1.000
_cell.length_c   1.000
_cell.angle_alpha   90.00
_cell.angle_beta   90.00
_cell.angle_gamma   90.00
#
_symmetry.space_group_name_H-M   'P 1'
#
loop_
_entity.id
_entity.type
_entity.pdbx_description
1 polymer ?
#
loop_
_entity_poly.entity_id
_entity_poly.type
_entity_poly.pdbx_seq_one_letter_code
_entity_poly.pdbx_strand_id
1 'polypeptide(L)'
;MALNFPIEEIRSVMFVGLAIDSFFVVFSCRNLRKNIWEFNPFSNHYLNSTIIIGFLGLFAALYLPIFQKILKTFPLTLFDWLILLGFGFLNLILVEITKWWYIKKGKA
;
A
#
# COMPACT_ATOMS: atom_id res chain seq x y z
N MET A 1 -9.48 -24.74 -14.30
CA MET A 1 -9.06 -24.95 -12.90
C MET A 1 -9.49 -23.72 -12.12
N ALA A 2 -10.71 -23.72 -11.57
CA ALA A 2 -11.18 -22.61 -10.74
C ALA A 2 -10.50 -22.75 -9.37
N LEU A 3 -9.63 -21.82 -9.03
CA LEU A 3 -9.04 -21.76 -7.70
C LEU A 3 -10.19 -21.41 -6.73
N ASN A 4 -10.70 -22.40 -6.01
CA ASN A 4 -11.75 -22.22 -4.99
C ASN A 4 -11.15 -21.61 -3.73
N PHE A 5 -10.68 -20.36 -3.81
CA PHE A 5 -10.27 -19.63 -2.63
C PHE A 5 -11.51 -19.28 -1.78
N PRO A 6 -11.47 -19.50 -0.45
CA PRO A 6 -12.53 -19.05 0.43
C PRO A 6 -12.68 -17.52 0.33
N ILE A 7 -13.93 -17.06 0.38
CA ILE A 7 -14.29 -15.63 0.23
C ILE A 7 -13.59 -14.75 1.28
N GLU A 8 -13.29 -15.31 2.44
CA GLU A 8 -12.60 -14.65 3.56
C GLU A 8 -11.14 -14.35 3.23
N GLU A 9 -10.46 -15.28 2.55
CA GLU A 9 -9.07 -15.11 2.10
C GLU A 9 -9.00 -14.01 1.04
N ILE A 10 -9.86 -14.07 0.02
CA ILE A 10 -9.93 -13.04 -1.04
C ILE A 10 -10.19 -11.66 -0.44
N ARG A 11 -11.14 -11.54 0.50
CA ARG A 11 -11.44 -10.27 1.17
C ARG A 11 -10.23 -9.74 1.94
N SER A 12 -9.49 -10.62 2.59
CA SER A 12 -8.30 -10.25 3.37
C SER A 12 -7.17 -9.77 2.46
N VAL A 13 -6.92 -10.49 1.35
CA VAL A 13 -5.95 -10.08 0.33
C VAL A 13 -6.32 -8.72 -0.26
N MET A 14 -7.59 -8.49 -0.60
CA MET A 14 -8.06 -7.20 -1.10
C MET A 14 -7.92 -6.08 -0.07
N PHE A 15 -8.29 -6.34 1.19
CA PHE A 15 -8.16 -5.37 2.29
C PHE A 15 -6.71 -4.94 2.48
N VAL A 16 -5.79 -5.91 2.55
CA VAL A 16 -4.36 -5.65 2.73
C VAL A 16 -3.76 -5.00 1.49
N GLY A 17 -4.16 -5.42 0.29
CA GLY A 17 -3.75 -4.80 -0.96
C GLY A 17 -4.11 -3.32 -1.04
N LEU A 18 -5.34 -2.97 -0.69
CA LEU A 18 -5.78 -1.56 -0.66
C LEU A 18 -5.06 -0.74 0.42
N ALA A 19 -4.78 -1.33 1.59
CA ALA A 19 -4.01 -0.66 2.63
C ALA A 19 -2.58 -0.38 2.18
N ILE A 20 -1.92 -1.37 1.60
CA ILE A 20 -0.58 -1.26 1.05
C ILE A 20 -0.53 -0.22 -0.07
N ASP A 21 -1.45 -0.30 -1.03
CA ASP A 21 -1.59 0.68 -2.12
C ASP A 21 -1.68 2.11 -1.59
N SER A 22 -2.53 2.32 -0.57
CA SER A 22 -2.69 3.63 0.08
C SER A 22 -1.38 4.12 0.72
N PHE A 23 -0.63 3.24 1.40
CA PHE A 23 0.65 3.62 2.02
C PHE A 23 1.69 4.05 0.99
N PHE A 24 1.76 3.33 -0.14
CA PHE A 24 2.67 3.66 -1.23
C PHE A 24 2.25 4.97 -1.95
N VAL A 25 0.99 5.11 -2.32
CA VAL A 25 0.47 6.30 -3.02
C VAL A 25 0.60 7.57 -2.17
N VAL A 26 0.44 7.48 -0.84
CA VAL A 26 0.60 8.61 0.07
C VAL A 26 2.00 9.25 -0.01
N PHE A 27 3.06 8.46 -0.23
CA PHE A 27 4.40 9.02 -0.48
C PHE A 27 4.46 9.83 -1.78
N SER A 28 3.77 9.35 -2.81
CA SER A 28 3.68 10.02 -4.10
C SER A 28 2.86 11.31 -4.04
N CYS A 29 1.77 11.30 -3.27
CA CYS A 29 0.88 12.45 -3.07
C CYS A 29 1.51 13.59 -2.25
N ARG A 30 2.58 13.32 -1.48
CA ARG A 30 3.30 14.36 -0.71
C ARG A 30 3.75 15.52 -1.59
N ASN A 31 4.16 15.25 -2.83
CA ASN A 31 4.55 16.28 -3.77
C ASN A 31 4.10 15.93 -5.18
N LEU A 32 3.13 16.68 -5.69
CA LEU A 32 2.61 16.53 -7.05
C LEU A 32 3.50 17.20 -8.11
N ARG A 33 4.42 18.08 -7.70
CA ARG A 33 5.28 18.86 -8.62
C ARG A 33 6.71 18.33 -8.74
N LYS A 34 7.15 17.52 -7.77
CA LYS A 34 8.47 16.90 -7.74
C LYS A 34 8.32 15.40 -7.56
N ASN A 35 9.16 14.64 -8.24
CA ASN A 35 9.16 13.19 -8.09
C ASN A 35 9.78 12.76 -6.76
N ILE A 36 9.44 11.57 -6.27
CA ILE A 36 9.95 10.94 -5.03
C ILE A 36 11.48 10.88 -5.01
N TRP A 37 12.13 10.82 -6.18
CA TRP A 37 13.60 10.79 -6.31
C TRP A 37 14.26 12.17 -6.16
N GLU A 38 13.51 13.26 -6.27
CA GLU A 38 14.02 14.63 -6.19
C GLU A 38 14.01 15.19 -4.75
N PHE A 39 13.41 14.47 -3.81
CA PHE A 39 13.36 14.86 -2.40
C PHE A 39 13.50 13.63 -1.52
N ASN A 40 13.90 13.79 -0.26
CA ASN A 40 13.95 12.67 0.67
C ASN A 40 12.52 12.28 1.11
N PRO A 41 11.97 11.12 0.69
CA PRO A 41 10.60 10.72 1.05
C PRO A 41 10.41 10.57 2.57
N PHE A 42 11.48 10.21 3.29
CA PHE A 42 11.47 10.00 4.74
C PHE A 42 11.72 11.27 5.57
N SER A 43 11.97 12.41 4.93
CA SER A 43 12.22 13.68 5.64
C SER A 43 10.98 14.19 6.42
N ASN A 44 9.77 13.75 6.10
CA ASN A 44 8.58 14.15 6.84
C ASN A 44 8.24 13.13 7.93
N HIS A 45 8.60 13.48 9.18
CA HIS A 45 8.32 12.65 10.35
C HIS A 45 6.83 12.35 10.53
N TYR A 46 5.93 13.29 10.22
CA TYR A 46 4.48 13.06 10.35
C TYR A 46 3.99 12.01 9.34
N LEU A 47 4.48 12.07 8.10
CA LEU A 47 4.12 11.10 7.08
C LEU A 47 4.61 9.70 7.45
N ASN A 48 5.86 9.60 7.89
CA ASN A 48 6.46 8.34 8.30
C ASN A 48 5.74 7.74 9.51
N SER A 49 5.44 8.55 10.53
CA SER A 49 4.65 8.12 11.69
C SER A 49 3.26 7.64 11.31
N THR A 50 2.60 8.29 10.36
CA THR A 50 1.27 7.87 9.86
C THR A 50 1.33 6.50 9.22
N ILE A 51 2.36 6.23 8.43
CA ILE A 51 2.56 4.93 7.78
C ILE A 51 2.89 3.86 8.80
N ILE A 52 3.75 4.15 9.79
CA ILE A 52 4.07 3.22 10.89
C ILE A 52 2.79 2.85 11.65
N ILE A 53 1.97 3.83 12.04
CA ILE A 53 0.70 3.60 12.73
C ILE A 53 -0.26 2.80 11.82
N GLY A 54 -0.30 3.11 10.53
CA GLY A 54 -1.10 2.37 9.54
C GLY A 54 -0.69 0.90 9.45
N PHE A 55 0.60 0.61 9.35
CA PHE A 55 1.11 -0.76 9.37
C PHE A 55 0.79 -1.46 10.69
N LEU A 56 1.00 -0.81 11.84
CA LEU A 56 0.62 -1.38 13.14
C LEU A 56 -0.86 -1.72 13.21
N GLY A 57 -1.73 -0.83 12.71
CA GLY A 57 -3.17 -1.09 12.60
C GLY A 57 -3.49 -2.25 11.66
N LEU A 58 -2.78 -2.37 10.53
CA LEU A 58 -2.92 -3.48 9.59
C LEU A 58 -2.52 -4.82 10.22
N PHE A 59 -1.40 -4.85 10.94
CA PHE A 59 -0.97 -6.03 11.71
C PHE A 59 -1.99 -6.37 12.81
N ALA A 60 -2.47 -5.36 13.55
CA ALA A 60 -3.52 -5.56 14.56
C ALA A 60 -4.80 -6.15 13.95
N ALA A 61 -5.22 -5.66 12.79
CA ALA A 61 -6.42 -6.14 12.09
C ALA A 61 -6.28 -7.59 11.59
N LEU A 62 -5.07 -8.04 11.28
CA LEU A 62 -4.80 -9.37 10.75
C LEU A 62 -4.50 -10.43 11.81
N TYR A 63 -3.91 -10.05 12.94
CA TYR A 63 -3.41 -11.02 13.93
C TYR A 63 -4.14 -10.99 15.26
N LEU A 64 -4.89 -9.92 15.58
CA LEU A 64 -5.69 -9.91 16.82
C LEU A 64 -7.03 -10.63 16.61
N PRO A 65 -7.40 -11.58 17.49
CA PRO A 65 -8.60 -12.40 17.32
C PRO A 65 -9.90 -11.57 17.37
N ILE A 66 -9.90 -10.45 18.10
CA ILE A 66 -11.04 -9.53 18.18
C ILE A 66 -11.32 -8.91 16.80
N PHE A 67 -10.27 -8.42 16.13
CA PHE A 67 -10.42 -7.78 14.82
C PHE A 67 -10.65 -8.81 13.71
N GLN A 68 -10.03 -9.98 13.78
CA GLN A 68 -10.32 -11.09 12.86
C GLN A 68 -11.80 -11.46 12.83
N LYS A 69 -12.44 -11.53 14.01
CA LYS A 69 -13.86 -11.85 14.12
C LYS A 69 -14.78 -10.75 13.56
N ILE A 70 -14.43 -9.48 13.78
CA ILE A 70 -15.23 -8.33 13.33
C ILE A 70 -15.05 -8.09 11.83
N LEU A 71 -13.81 -8.06 11.36
CA LEU A 71 -13.44 -7.76 9.98
C LEU A 71 -13.54 -8.98 9.06
N LYS A 72 -13.67 -10.19 9.64
CA LYS A 72 -13.63 -11.47 8.92
C LYS A 72 -12.35 -11.59 8.11
N THR A 73 -11.23 -11.27 8.75
CA THR A 73 -9.90 -11.34 8.15
C THR A 73 -9.26 -12.70 8.40
N PHE A 74 -8.46 -13.13 7.44
CA PHE A 74 -7.70 -14.37 7.46
C PHE A 74 -6.20 -14.03 7.53
N PRO A 75 -5.41 -14.75 8.35
CA PRO A 75 -3.97 -14.52 8.41
C PRO A 75 -3.33 -14.85 7.07
N LEU A 76 -2.63 -13.88 6.48
CA LEU A 76 -1.95 -14.06 5.20
C LEU A 76 -0.63 -14.80 5.36
N THR A 77 -0.28 -15.57 4.33
CA THR A 77 1.01 -16.24 4.25
C THR A 77 2.10 -15.22 3.91
N LEU A 78 3.35 -15.54 4.24
CA LEU A 78 4.51 -14.73 3.83
C LEU A 78 4.58 -14.52 2.31
N PHE A 79 4.12 -15.50 1.52
CA PHE A 79 4.08 -15.39 0.07
C PHE A 79 3.07 -14.34 -0.41
N ASP A 80 1.88 -14.28 0.20
CA ASP A 80 0.86 -13.28 -0.13
C ASP A 80 1.36 -11.87 0.22
N TRP A 81 2.04 -11.71 1.36
CA TRP A 81 2.71 -10.46 1.72
C TRP A 81 3.73 -10.02 0.67
N LEU A 82 4.54 -10.95 0.15
CA LEU A 82 5.52 -10.64 -0.90
C LEU A 82 4.83 -10.15 -2.18
N ILE A 83 3.75 -10.82 -2.60
CA ILE A 83 2.96 -10.42 -3.77
C ILE A 83 2.36 -9.03 -3.56
N LEU A 84 1.76 -8.78 -2.40
CA LEU A 84 1.09 -7.52 -2.10
C LEU A 84 2.05 -6.34 -1.99
N LEU A 85 3.22 -6.56 -1.36
CA LEU A 85 4.29 -5.55 -1.35
C LEU A 85 4.83 -5.29 -2.75
N GLY A 86 5.01 -6.34 -3.56
CA GLY A 86 5.40 -6.21 -4.97
C GLY A 86 4.36 -5.41 -5.77
N PHE A 87 3.08 -5.68 -5.56
CA PHE A 87 1.97 -4.94 -6.17
C PHE A 87 1.98 -3.46 -5.78
N GLY A 88 2.13 -3.15 -4.48
CA GLY A 88 2.24 -1.77 -4.00
C GLY A 88 3.45 -1.03 -4.58
N PHE A 89 4.58 -1.72 -4.70
CA PHE A 89 5.78 -1.14 -5.32
C PHE A 89 5.61 -0.87 -6.81
N LEU A 90 4.97 -1.79 -7.54
CA LEU A 90 4.62 -1.58 -8.96
C LEU A 90 3.67 -0.39 -9.12
N ASN A 91 2.65 -0.27 -8.25
CA ASN A 91 1.75 0.87 -8.25
C ASN A 91 2.51 2.19 -8.03
N LEU A 92 3.40 2.24 -7.04
CA LEU A 92 4.25 3.41 -6.78
C LEU A 92 5.02 3.82 -8.03
N ILE A 93 5.67 2.87 -8.71
CA ILE A 93 6.41 3.12 -9.95
C ILE A 93 5.48 3.70 -11.03
N LEU A 94 4.31 3.12 -11.24
CA LEU A 94 3.35 3.58 -12.25
C LEU A 94 2.88 5.01 -11.98
N VAL A 95 2.56 5.34 -10.73
CA VAL A 95 2.16 6.69 -10.33
C VAL A 95 3.32 7.67 -10.55
N GLU A 96 4.54 7.26 -10.23
CA GLU A 96 5.73 8.10 -10.40
C GLU A 96 6.05 8.37 -11.88
N ILE A 97 5.93 7.35 -12.74
CA ILE A 97 6.06 7.49 -14.20
C ILE A 97 4.99 8.45 -14.74
N THR A 98 3.76 8.32 -14.27
CA THR A 98 2.64 9.18 -14.69
C THR A 98 2.90 10.64 -14.30
N LYS A 99 3.35 10.90 -13.07
CA LYS A 99 3.75 12.24 -12.62
C LYS A 99 4.91 12.78 -13.45
N TRP A 100 5.94 11.98 -13.69
CA TRP A 100 7.09 12.39 -14.50
C TRP A 100 6.66 12.82 -15.92
N TRP A 101 5.78 12.05 -16.56
CA TRP A 101 5.24 12.39 -17.87
C TRP A 101 4.45 13.70 -17.84
N TYR A 102 3.61 13.90 -16.84
CA TYR A 102 2.82 15.13 -16.68
C TYR A 102 3.70 16.36 -16.40
N ILE A 103 4.67 16.26 -15.49
CA ILE A 103 5.60 17.36 -15.15
C ILE A 103 6.46 17.75 -16.35
N LYS A 104 6.91 16.77 -17.15
CA LYS A 104 7.69 17.04 -18.37
C LYS A 104 6.85 17.74 -19.45
N LYS A 105 5.56 17.37 -19.56
CA LYS A 105 4.64 17.95 -20.54
C LYS A 105 4.13 19.35 -20.15
N GLY A 106 3.98 19.63 -18.86
CA GLY A 106 3.62 20.96 -18.34
C GLY A 106 4.78 21.98 -18.27
N LYS A 107 6.00 21.56 -18.64
CA LYS A 107 7.17 22.44 -18.83
C LYS A 107 7.41 22.79 -20.31
N ALA A 108 6.56 22.34 -21.22
CA ALA A 108 6.57 22.70 -22.63
C ALA A 108 5.66 23.90 -22.91
#